data_AF-A0A1S9T284-F1
#
_entry.id   AF-A0A1S9T284-F1
#
_cell.length_a   1.000
_cell.length_b   1.000
_cell.length_c   1.000
_cell.angle_alpha   90.00
_cell.angle_beta   90.00
_cell.angle_gamma   90.00
#
_symmetry.space_group_name_H-M   'P 1'
#
loop_
_entity.id
_entity.type
_entity.pdbx_description
1 polymer ?
#
loop_
_entity_poly.entity_id
_entity_poly.type
_entity_poly.pdbx_seq_one_letter_code
_entity_poly.pdbx_strand_id
1 'polypeptide(L)' 'MCIFDVHYQINDRKYKKSYLLALPEDGFQLRNNIQHVLFQDHQQAVTILSTDLEEISLGIG' A
#
# COMPACT_ATOMS: atom_id res chain seq x y z
N MET A 1 -13.92 3.67 5.07
CA MET A 1 -13.02 2.72 4.36
C MET A 1 -11.95 3.55 3.70
N CYS A 2 -10.75 3.02 3.55
CA CYS A 2 -9.61 3.73 2.97
C CYS A 2 -8.96 2.87 1.88
N ILE A 3 -8.37 3.50 0.88
CA ILE A 3 -7.48 2.86 -0.09
C ILE A 3 -6.06 3.26 0.25
N PHE A 4 -5.20 2.28 0.42
CA PHE A 4 -3.78 2.48 0.56
C PHE A 4 -3.09 2.03 -0.73
N ASP A 5 -2.62 3.00 -1.51
CA ASP A 5 -1.92 2.79 -2.77
C ASP A 5 -0.41 2.73 -2.54
N VAL A 6 0.23 1.68 -3.04
CA VAL A 6 1.66 1.45 -2.88
C VAL A 6 2.31 1.33 -4.25
N HIS A 7 3.22 2.26 -4.52
CA HIS A 7 4.05 2.26 -5.71
C HIS A 7 5.44 1.76 -5.31
N TYR A 8 5.89 0.68 -5.92
CA TYR A 8 7.16 0.04 -5.56
C TYR A 8 7.90 -0.49 -6.79
N GLN A 9 9.17 -0.80 -6.61
CA GLN A 9 10.05 -1.30 -7.67
C GLN A 9 10.76 -2.59 -7.23
N ILE A 10 10.88 -3.54 -8.16
CA ILE A 10 11.66 -4.78 -8.04
C ILE A 10 12.43 -4.96 -9.35
N ASN A 11 13.76 -5.10 -9.28
CA ASN A 11 14.63 -5.32 -10.46
C ASN A 11 14.29 -4.38 -11.63
N ASP A 12 14.25 -3.08 -11.36
CA ASP A 12 13.92 -2.00 -12.32
C ASP A 12 12.51 -2.02 -12.93
N ARG A 13 11.63 -2.93 -12.48
CA ARG A 13 10.21 -2.95 -12.85
C ARG A 13 9.38 -2.28 -11.78
N LYS A 14 8.52 -1.34 -12.19
CA LYS A 14 7.60 -0.62 -11.32
C LYS A 14 6.27 -1.37 -11.22
N TYR A 15 5.73 -1.41 -10.02
CA TYR A 15 4.46 -2.06 -9.69
C TYR A 15 3.60 -1.09 -8.87
N LYS A 16 2.29 -1.31 -8.95
CA LYS A 16 1.29 -0.66 -8.12
C LYS A 16 0.44 -1.74 -7.45
N LYS A 17 0.23 -1.64 -6.14
CA LYS A 17 -0.67 -2.50 -5.37
C LYS A 17 -1.52 -1.64 -4.45
N SER A 18 -2.83 -1.86 -4.50
CA SER A 18 -3.83 -1.12 -3.74
C SER A 18 -4.41 -2.02 -2.66
N TYR A 19 -4.51 -1.51 -1.44
CA TYR A 19 -5.09 -2.23 -0.30
C TYR A 19 -6.37 -1.52 0.14
N LEU A 20 -7.47 -2.27 0.20
CA LEU A 20 -8.72 -1.77 0.77
C LEU A 20 -8.70 -2.01 2.29
N LEU A 21 -8.82 -0.93 3.06
CA LEU A 21 -8.72 -0.92 4.50
C LEU A 21 -10.05 -0.49 5.13
N ALA A 22 -10.38 -1.09 6.27
CA ALA A 22 -11.59 -0.74 7.00
C ALA A 22 -11.44 0.63 7.67
N LEU A 23 -10.31 0.84 8.36
CA LEU A 23 -10.00 2.05 9.12
C LEU A 23 -8.71 2.71 8.61
N PRO A 24 -8.56 4.03 8.79
CA PRO A 24 -7.32 4.74 8.44
C PRO A 24 -6.13 4.30 9.30
N GLU A 25 -6.36 3.90 10.56
CA GLU A 25 -5.34 3.38 11.47
C GLU A 25 -4.63 2.13 10.92
N ASP A 26 -5.37 1.25 10.24
CA ASP A 26 -4.79 0.09 9.55
C ASP A 26 -3.79 0.53 8.46
N GLY A 27 -4.03 1.68 7.82
CA GLY A 27 -3.17 2.24 6.79
C GLY A 27 -1.83 2.71 7.35
N PHE A 28 -1.84 3.33 8.53
CA PHE A 28 -0.61 3.73 9.21
C PHE A 28 0.23 2.53 9.63
N GLN A 29 -0.40 1.48 10.17
CA GLN A 29 0.29 0.23 10.53
C GLN A 29 0.85 -0.48 9.29
N LEU A 30 0.05 -0.56 8.23
CA LEU A 30 0.46 -1.18 6.98
C LEU A 30 1.63 -0.42 6.37
N ARG A 31 1.62 0.92 6.36
CA ARG A 31 2.72 1.75 5.86
C ARG A 31 4.05 1.43 6.54
N ASN A 32 4.05 1.21 7.85
CA ASN A 32 5.27 0.86 8.58
C ASN A 32 5.81 -0.54 8.21
N ASN A 33 4.92 -1.45 7.83
CA ASN A 33 5.25 -2.85 7.54
C ASN A 33 5.25 -3.20 6.04
N ILE A 34 4.93 -2.26 5.16
CA ILE A 34 4.61 -2.54 3.75
C ILE A 34 5.77 -3.16 2.99
N GLN A 35 7.01 -2.76 3.32
CA GLN A 35 8.20 -3.33 2.71
C GLN A 35 8.38 -4.81 3.10
N HIS A 36 8.07 -5.17 4.34
CA HIS A 36 8.10 -6.57 4.78
C HIS A 36 6.99 -7.39 4.10
N VAL A 37 5.77 -6.85 4.04
CA VAL A 37 4.63 -7.49 3.35
C VAL A 37 4.95 -7.77 1.89
N LEU A 38 5.49 -6.77 1.17
CA LEU A 38 5.86 -6.94 -0.23
C LEU A 38 7.08 -7.86 -0.41
N PHE A 39 8.03 -7.87 0.53
CA PHE A 39 9.12 -8.84 0.50
C PHE A 39 8.59 -10.28 0.62
N GLN A 40 7.62 -10.53 1.51
CA GLN A 40 7.00 -11.85 1.64
C GLN A 40 6.21 -12.25 0.38
N ASP A 41 5.55 -11.30 -0.28
CA ASP A 41 4.77 -11.51 -1.51
C ASP A 41 5.66 -11.88 -2.71
N HIS A 42 6.79 -11.17 -2.88
CA HIS A 42 7.67 -11.32 -4.05
C HIS A 42 8.90 -12.19 -3.81
N GLN A 43 9.19 -12.53 -2.54
CA GLN A 43 10.43 -13.18 -2.09
C GLN A 43 11.71 -12.46 -2.56
N GLN A 44 11.61 -11.13 -2.71
CA GLN A 44 12.64 -10.28 -3.31
C GLN A 44 12.70 -8.91 -2.64
N ALA A 45 13.87 -8.28 -2.69
CA ALA A 45 14.04 -6.92 -2.21
C ALA A 45 13.15 -5.95 -2.99
N VAL A 46 12.45 -5.10 -2.25
CA VAL A 46 11.48 -4.13 -2.75
C VAL A 46 11.90 -2.73 -2.34
N THR A 47 11.91 -1.82 -3.30
CA THR A 47 12.11 -0.39 -3.06
C THR A 47 10.77 0.31 -3.12
N ILE A 48 10.32 0.88 -2.00
CA ILE A 48 9.11 1.69 -1.97
C ILE A 48 9.40 3.04 -2.65
N LEU A 49 8.60 3.40 -3.64
CA LEU A 49 8.70 4.67 -4.36
C LEU A 49 7.78 5.72 -3.76
N SER A 50 6.52 5.34 -3.50
CA SER A 50 5.52 6.21 -2.89
C SER A 50 4.43 5.38 -2.24
N THR A 51 3.78 5.97 -1.24
CA THR A 51 2.60 5.43 -0.57
C THR A 51 1.58 6.54 -0.42
N ASP A 52 0.33 6.25 -0.77
CA ASP A 52 -0.78 7.20 -0.65
C ASP A 52 -1.93 6.53 0.12
N LEU A 53 -2.52 7.27 1.07
CA LEU A 53 -3.67 6.80 1.86
C LEU A 53 -4.84 7.73 1.59
N GLU A 54 -5.82 7.25 0.84
CA GLU A 54 -7.01 8.01 0.49
C GLU A 54 -8.23 7.47 1.26
N GLU A 55 -8.98 8.35 1.90
CA GLU A 55 -10.24 7.98 2.55
C GLU A 55 -11.36 7.89 1.50
N ILE A 56 -11.98 6.72 1.40
CA ILE A 56 -13.19 6.54 0.58
C ILE A 56 -14.36 7.09 1.38
N SER A 57 -14.76 8.31 1.06
CA SER A 57 -16.10 8.79 1.42
C SER A 57 -17.09 8.14 0.47
N LEU A 58 -17.82 7.12 0.94
CA LEU A 58 -19.04 6.66 0.28
C LEU A 58 -20.07 7.79 0.41
N GLY A 59 -20.04 8.74 -0.52
CA GLY A 59 -21.00 9.83 -0.57
C GLY A 59 -22.40 9.26 -0.76
N ILE A 60 -23.14 9.12 0.32
CA ILE A 60 -24.59 8.97 0.27
C ILE A 60 -25.13 10.40 0.22
N GLY A 61 -25.26 10.91 -1.00
CA GLY A 61 -26.00 12.14 -1.30
C GLY A 61 -27.47 11.84 -1.52
#